data_AF-A0A4P1RVN7-F1
#
_entry.id   AF-A0A4P1RVN7-F1
#
_cell.length_a   1.000
_cell.length_b   1.000
_cell.length_c   1.000
_cell.angle_alpha   90.00
_cell.angle_beta   90.00
_cell.angle_gamma   90.00
#
_symmetry.space_group_name_H-M   'P 1'
#
loop_
_entity.id
_entity.type
_entity.pdbx_description
1 polymer ?
#
loop_
_entity_poly.entity_id
_entity_poly.type
_entity_poly.pdbx_seq_one_letter_code
_entity_poly.pdbx_strand_id
1 'polypeptide(L)'
;MAQVRNNQVILRNYVTGFPKESDMNIVESSITLNLPEGSNDVLIKNLYLSCDPYMRILMNKVEVFEGFPPFTPASPLGGFGVAKVLESGHSDYKKGDLIWGFTRWEEYSLVPSTQIFSKIEHTDVPLSYYAGILGMAGLTAYAGFFELGTPKKGENVFVSAASGAVGQLVGQFAKLSGCYVVGSAGTKEKVNLLKNKLGFDEAFNYKEEPDLNAALKRYFPEGIDIYFENVGGKTLDAVLLNLRSNSRIPVCGMVSQYNLIEPEGVKNLTNLIFKQVHMQGFLVTNYYHLYPKFLEYLLPYIREGKVVYVEDRAEGLENGPKALVGLYSGRNVGKEWRQKQIRKITNRVYEYVKIQPGTANLTFEDLYIAVLLVYNDINKLLPGPHFDPPSKDKVREIIKNCDINLDGEIDREEFFSFIQQMTADTFTYVSQKLIVTMVVAPTIAVATKRATEGVPGVGRVVQRLPNSVYATLVTVAAMWFQNMGQDS
;
A
#
# COMPACT_ATOMS: atom_id res chain seq x y z
N MET A 1 19.62 12.33 -36.85
CA MET A 1 19.10 11.52 -35.73
C MET A 1 19.35 12.28 -34.44
N ALA A 2 18.37 12.37 -33.55
CA ALA A 2 18.56 13.09 -32.29
C ALA A 2 19.09 12.12 -31.23
N GLN A 3 20.34 12.30 -30.82
CA GLN A 3 20.82 11.75 -29.56
C GLN A 3 20.20 12.59 -28.43
N VAL A 4 19.56 11.93 -27.48
CA VAL A 4 18.88 12.59 -26.36
C VAL A 4 19.42 12.06 -25.04
N ARG A 5 19.23 12.85 -23.99
CA ARG A 5 19.47 12.41 -22.61
C ARG A 5 18.51 11.27 -22.25
N ASN A 6 19.01 10.30 -21.50
CA ASN A 6 18.27 9.15 -20.99
C ASN A 6 18.73 8.86 -19.55
N ASN A 7 18.02 9.35 -18.56
CA ASN A 7 18.30 9.01 -17.16
C ASN A 7 17.96 7.54 -16.90
N GLN A 8 18.78 6.87 -16.11
CA GLN A 8 18.64 5.44 -15.80
C GLN A 8 18.81 5.19 -14.30
N VAL A 9 18.07 4.23 -13.76
CA VAL A 9 18.32 3.70 -12.41
C VAL A 9 19.07 2.38 -12.54
N ILE A 10 20.33 2.38 -12.13
CA ILE A 10 21.21 1.21 -12.21
C ILE A 10 21.35 0.53 -10.86
N LEU A 11 21.53 -0.79 -10.87
CA LEU A 11 21.98 -1.53 -9.70
C LEU A 11 23.48 -1.28 -9.50
N ARG A 12 23.93 -0.79 -8.34
CA ARG A 12 25.37 -0.58 -8.09
C ARG A 12 26.13 -1.90 -8.00
N ASN A 13 25.65 -2.78 -7.12
CA ASN A 13 26.24 -4.07 -6.80
C ASN A 13 25.11 -5.04 -6.42
N TYR A 14 25.42 -6.33 -6.38
CA TYR A 14 24.51 -7.31 -5.80
C TYR A 14 24.19 -6.96 -4.33
N VAL A 15 22.95 -7.21 -3.93
CA VAL A 15 22.42 -6.86 -2.61
C VAL A 15 22.28 -8.12 -1.77
N THR A 16 22.75 -8.08 -0.53
CA THR A 16 22.48 -9.11 0.48
C THR A 16 21.62 -8.52 1.59
N GLY A 17 20.62 -9.25 2.08
CA GLY A 17 19.72 -8.76 3.13
C GLY A 17 18.68 -7.75 2.63
N PHE A 18 18.34 -6.75 3.44
CA PHE A 18 17.39 -5.71 3.03
C PHE A 18 18.03 -4.70 2.05
N PRO A 19 17.34 -4.36 0.94
CA PRO A 19 17.85 -3.37 -0.01
C PRO A 19 17.78 -1.96 0.59
N LYS A 20 18.73 -1.14 0.20
CA LYS A 20 18.83 0.28 0.56
C LYS A 20 18.79 1.13 -0.70
N GLU A 21 18.39 2.39 -0.55
CA GLU A 21 18.38 3.34 -1.67
C GLU A 21 19.78 3.49 -2.27
N SER A 22 20.81 3.42 -1.43
CA SER A 22 22.23 3.47 -1.82
C SER A 22 22.71 2.30 -2.68
N ASP A 23 21.93 1.21 -2.79
CA ASP A 23 22.26 0.08 -3.65
C ASP A 23 21.94 0.37 -5.13
N MET A 24 21.20 1.46 -5.38
CA MET A 24 20.83 1.94 -6.71
C MET A 24 21.43 3.32 -6.97
N ASN A 25 21.65 3.63 -8.24
CA ASN A 25 22.12 4.93 -8.69
C ASN A 25 21.26 5.47 -9.81
N ILE A 26 21.03 6.78 -9.78
CA ILE A 26 20.54 7.49 -10.95
C ILE A 26 21.78 7.95 -11.73
N VAL A 27 21.87 7.53 -12.98
CA VAL A 27 22.94 7.95 -13.89
C VAL A 27 22.31 8.62 -15.11
N GLU A 28 23.00 9.65 -15.59
CA GLU A 28 22.66 10.27 -16.86
C GLU A 28 23.38 9.51 -17.98
N SER A 29 22.62 9.03 -18.96
CA SER A 29 23.13 8.42 -20.18
C SER A 29 22.57 9.14 -21.40
N SER A 30 22.91 8.66 -22.58
CA SER A 30 22.35 9.14 -23.85
C SER A 30 21.88 7.98 -24.71
N ILE A 31 20.86 8.22 -25.53
CA ILE A 31 20.31 7.23 -26.46
C ILE A 31 20.04 7.90 -27.81
N THR A 32 20.28 7.17 -28.89
CA THR A 32 19.88 7.60 -30.23
C THR A 32 18.43 7.20 -30.46
N LEU A 33 17.57 8.17 -30.80
CA LEU A 33 16.17 7.90 -31.13
C LEU A 33 16.01 7.41 -32.59
N ASN A 34 16.69 6.31 -32.91
CA ASN A 34 16.58 5.58 -34.17
C ASN A 34 16.81 4.09 -33.91
N LEU A 35 16.17 3.22 -34.69
CA LEU A 35 16.49 1.80 -34.65
C LEU A 35 17.83 1.49 -35.32
N PRO A 36 18.59 0.52 -34.79
CA PRO A 36 19.70 -0.06 -35.54
C PRO A 36 19.20 -0.67 -36.86
N GLU A 37 19.96 -0.48 -37.93
CA GLU A 37 19.60 -0.99 -39.26
C GLU A 37 19.39 -2.52 -39.23
N GLY A 38 18.25 -2.98 -39.75
CA GLY A 38 17.87 -4.40 -39.77
C GLY A 38 17.41 -4.96 -38.42
N SER A 39 17.28 -4.15 -37.37
CA SER A 39 16.75 -4.61 -36.07
C SER A 39 15.24 -4.85 -36.14
N ASN A 40 14.77 -5.93 -35.48
CA ASN A 40 13.36 -6.21 -35.22
C ASN A 40 12.91 -5.71 -33.83
N ASP A 41 13.75 -4.93 -33.15
CA ASP A 41 13.44 -4.37 -31.84
C ASP A 41 12.47 -3.19 -31.94
N VAL A 42 11.96 -2.77 -30.79
CA VAL A 42 11.02 -1.66 -30.65
C VAL A 42 11.65 -0.62 -29.73
N LEU A 43 11.81 0.61 -30.23
CA LEU A 43 12.24 1.75 -29.46
C LEU A 43 11.03 2.37 -28.77
N ILE A 44 11.09 2.47 -27.44
CA ILE A 44 9.97 2.89 -26.60
C ILE A 44 10.36 4.02 -25.65
N LYS A 45 9.38 4.87 -25.32
CA LYS A 45 9.46 5.84 -24.23
C LYS A 45 8.69 5.31 -23.03
N ASN A 46 9.37 5.08 -21.92
CA ASN A 46 8.74 4.58 -20.69
C ASN A 46 7.90 5.69 -20.05
N LEU A 47 6.68 5.33 -19.64
CA LEU A 47 5.71 6.25 -19.04
C LEU A 47 5.46 5.93 -17.56
N TYR A 48 5.32 4.64 -17.25
CA TYR A 48 5.13 4.13 -15.89
C TYR A 48 6.01 2.90 -15.67
N LEU A 49 6.56 2.77 -14.48
CA LEU A 49 7.35 1.62 -14.04
C LEU A 49 6.73 1.03 -12.78
N SER A 50 6.67 -0.29 -12.70
CA SER A 50 6.18 -1.01 -11.53
C SER A 50 7.31 -1.29 -10.53
N CYS A 51 7.00 -1.21 -9.24
CA CYS A 51 7.85 -1.69 -8.16
C CYS A 51 7.28 -3.01 -7.65
N ASP A 52 7.89 -4.13 -8.04
CA ASP A 52 7.38 -5.46 -7.72
C ASP A 52 8.30 -6.22 -6.74
N PRO A 53 7.75 -7.01 -5.78
CA PRO A 53 8.57 -7.66 -4.74
C PRO A 53 9.63 -8.63 -5.28
N TYR A 54 9.38 -9.24 -6.46
CA TYR A 54 10.34 -10.18 -7.07
C TYR A 54 11.64 -9.48 -7.50
N MET A 55 11.61 -8.17 -7.75
CA MET A 55 12.79 -7.40 -8.15
C MET A 55 13.91 -7.51 -7.11
N ARG A 56 13.58 -7.66 -5.81
CA ARG A 56 14.59 -7.91 -4.79
C ARG A 56 15.32 -9.23 -5.01
N ILE A 57 14.62 -10.30 -5.39
CA ILE A 57 15.25 -11.60 -5.64
C ILE A 57 16.31 -11.45 -6.73
N LEU A 58 16.00 -10.69 -7.78
CA LEU A 58 16.92 -10.42 -8.89
C LEU A 58 18.12 -9.54 -8.52
N MET A 59 18.12 -8.87 -7.37
CA MET A 59 19.29 -8.13 -6.89
C MET A 59 20.35 -9.03 -6.21
N ASN A 60 20.04 -10.31 -5.91
CA ASN A 60 21.00 -11.26 -5.36
C ASN A 60 21.93 -11.82 -6.46
N LYS A 61 23.16 -12.21 -6.09
CA LYS A 61 24.11 -12.88 -7.00
C LYS A 61 23.79 -14.36 -7.27
N VAL A 62 22.98 -15.00 -6.41
CA VAL A 62 22.76 -16.46 -6.40
C VAL A 62 21.86 -16.91 -7.57
N GLU A 63 21.94 -18.20 -7.90
CA GLU A 63 21.42 -18.88 -9.10
C GLU A 63 20.06 -18.40 -9.64
N VAL A 64 19.96 -18.51 -10.97
CA VAL A 64 18.81 -18.19 -11.81
C VAL A 64 17.51 -18.67 -11.15
N PHE A 65 16.65 -17.72 -10.77
CA PHE A 65 15.24 -18.02 -10.57
C PHE A 65 14.70 -18.47 -11.93
N GLU A 66 14.09 -19.65 -12.03
CA GLU A 66 13.67 -20.23 -13.33
C GLU A 66 12.99 -19.17 -14.22
N GLY A 67 13.63 -18.86 -15.36
CA GLY A 67 13.14 -17.88 -16.34
C GLY A 67 13.51 -16.41 -16.10
N PHE A 68 14.15 -16.05 -14.98
CA PHE A 68 14.56 -14.67 -14.68
C PHE A 68 16.02 -14.59 -14.19
N PRO A 69 16.96 -14.15 -15.05
CA PRO A 69 18.35 -13.97 -14.62
C PRO A 69 18.45 -12.82 -13.59
N PRO A 70 19.41 -12.89 -12.65
CA PRO A 70 19.73 -11.77 -11.79
C PRO A 70 20.03 -10.49 -12.57
N PHE A 71 19.72 -9.34 -11.97
CA PHE A 71 20.13 -8.06 -12.50
C PHE A 71 21.65 -7.98 -12.60
N THR A 72 22.13 -7.37 -13.68
CA THR A 72 23.55 -7.13 -13.88
C THR A 72 23.94 -5.83 -13.16
N PRO A 73 24.94 -5.85 -12.26
CA PRO A 73 25.49 -4.63 -11.68
C PRO A 73 25.95 -3.65 -12.75
N ALA A 74 25.90 -2.36 -12.43
CA ALA A 74 26.15 -1.23 -13.32
C ALA A 74 25.24 -1.15 -14.56
N SER A 75 24.17 -1.95 -14.63
CA SER A 75 23.16 -1.89 -15.69
C SER A 75 21.82 -1.36 -15.15
N PRO A 76 20.97 -0.76 -16.02
CA PRO A 76 19.63 -0.35 -15.61
C PRO A 76 18.83 -1.52 -15.06
N LEU A 77 18.04 -1.27 -14.01
CA LEU A 77 17.12 -2.28 -13.48
C LEU A 77 16.09 -2.66 -14.55
N GLY A 78 15.73 -3.93 -14.63
CA GLY A 78 14.63 -4.41 -15.45
C GLY A 78 13.34 -4.54 -14.64
N GLY A 79 12.19 -4.32 -15.26
CA GLY A 79 10.89 -4.48 -14.60
C GLY A 79 9.71 -4.28 -15.54
N PHE A 80 8.50 -4.45 -15.00
CA PHE A 80 7.29 -4.18 -15.78
C PHE A 80 7.02 -2.69 -15.89
N GLY A 81 6.50 -2.28 -17.04
CA GLY A 81 6.15 -0.90 -17.28
C GLY A 81 5.17 -0.71 -18.42
N VAL A 82 4.71 0.53 -18.54
CA VAL A 82 3.86 1.03 -19.63
C VAL A 82 4.68 2.00 -20.44
N ALA A 83 4.65 1.86 -21.76
CA ALA A 83 5.49 2.66 -22.65
C ALA A 83 4.75 3.04 -23.94
N LYS A 84 5.30 4.04 -24.63
CA LYS A 84 4.84 4.47 -25.95
C LYS A 84 5.89 4.13 -27.00
N VAL A 85 5.48 3.51 -28.09
CA VAL A 85 6.36 3.18 -29.22
C VAL A 85 6.78 4.46 -29.93
N LEU A 86 8.09 4.65 -30.10
CA LEU A 86 8.68 5.73 -30.89
C LEU A 86 9.03 5.27 -32.30
N GLU A 87 9.54 4.05 -32.41
CA GLU A 87 9.94 3.42 -33.66
C GLU A 87 9.90 1.88 -33.48
N SER A 88 9.62 1.14 -34.54
CA SER A 88 9.51 -0.32 -34.49
C SER A 88 10.06 -0.96 -35.76
N GLY A 89 10.91 -1.96 -35.59
CA GLY A 89 11.32 -2.87 -36.66
C GLY A 89 10.37 -4.05 -36.83
N HIS A 90 9.45 -4.23 -35.89
CA HIS A 90 8.46 -5.32 -35.87
C HIS A 90 7.11 -4.85 -36.44
N SER A 91 6.51 -5.65 -37.34
CA SER A 91 5.27 -5.29 -38.06
C SER A 91 4.07 -5.02 -37.16
N ASP A 92 4.01 -5.70 -36.01
CA ASP A 92 2.85 -5.65 -35.12
C ASP A 92 2.79 -4.36 -34.30
N TYR A 93 3.87 -3.57 -34.27
CA TYR A 93 3.96 -2.33 -33.48
C TYR A 93 4.26 -1.14 -34.39
N LYS A 94 3.57 -0.03 -34.17
CA LYS A 94 3.77 1.22 -34.92
C LYS A 94 4.02 2.39 -33.97
N LYS A 95 4.69 3.41 -34.48
CA LYS A 95 4.92 4.67 -33.76
C LYS A 95 3.59 5.21 -33.20
N GLY A 96 3.59 5.51 -31.92
CA GLY A 96 2.42 6.02 -31.20
C GLY A 96 1.62 4.97 -30.45
N ASP A 97 1.79 3.68 -30.74
CA ASP A 97 1.15 2.60 -29.98
C ASP A 97 1.54 2.69 -28.50
N LEU A 98 0.56 2.40 -27.63
CA LEU A 98 0.77 2.23 -26.20
C LEU A 98 0.88 0.74 -25.91
N ILE A 99 1.83 0.37 -25.07
CA ILE A 99 2.14 -1.01 -24.75
C ILE A 99 2.39 -1.18 -23.26
N TRP A 100 2.28 -2.40 -22.77
CA TRP A 100 2.90 -2.80 -21.51
C TRP A 100 3.67 -4.11 -21.67
N GLY A 101 4.67 -4.28 -20.82
CA GLY A 101 5.56 -5.43 -20.87
C GLY A 101 6.78 -5.21 -19.99
N PHE A 102 7.81 -5.99 -20.24
CA PHE A 102 9.09 -5.83 -19.60
C PHE A 102 9.87 -4.70 -20.27
N THR A 103 10.46 -3.82 -19.46
CA THR A 103 11.28 -2.69 -19.89
C THR A 103 12.40 -2.45 -18.87
N ARG A 104 13.16 -1.38 -19.04
CA ARG A 104 14.21 -0.95 -18.12
C ARG A 104 13.79 0.31 -17.38
N TRP A 105 14.38 0.51 -16.21
CA TRP A 105 14.22 1.71 -15.41
C TRP A 105 15.05 2.85 -15.98
N GLU A 106 14.54 3.41 -17.07
CA GLU A 106 15.11 4.51 -17.84
C GLU A 106 14.02 5.26 -18.59
N GLU A 107 14.30 6.42 -19.17
CA GLU A 107 13.29 7.20 -19.90
C GLU A 107 12.93 6.58 -21.27
N TYR A 108 13.92 6.00 -21.94
CA TYR A 108 13.77 5.34 -23.25
C TYR A 108 14.49 4.01 -23.25
N SER A 109 13.86 3.00 -23.86
CA SER A 109 14.42 1.65 -23.97
C SER A 109 14.35 1.15 -25.41
N LEU A 110 15.36 0.41 -25.82
CA LEU A 110 15.31 -0.46 -26.99
C LEU A 110 15.04 -1.88 -26.49
N VAL A 111 13.87 -2.43 -26.82
CA VAL A 111 13.43 -3.74 -26.32
C VAL A 111 13.11 -4.69 -27.48
N PRO A 112 13.43 -5.98 -27.36
CA PRO A 112 12.94 -6.97 -28.31
C PRO A 112 11.42 -7.09 -28.20
N SER A 113 10.74 -7.37 -29.32
CA SER A 113 9.27 -7.49 -29.35
C SER A 113 8.73 -8.55 -28.39
N THR A 114 9.53 -9.56 -28.05
CA THR A 114 9.21 -10.63 -27.08
C THR A 114 9.07 -10.15 -25.64
N GLN A 115 9.58 -8.95 -25.31
CA GLN A 115 9.37 -8.31 -24.01
C GLN A 115 8.06 -7.51 -23.94
N ILE A 116 7.40 -7.29 -25.07
CA ILE A 116 6.10 -6.61 -25.13
C ILE A 116 5.00 -7.66 -24.98
N PHE A 117 4.20 -7.54 -23.92
CA PHE A 117 3.18 -8.54 -23.61
C PHE A 117 1.82 -8.20 -24.19
N SER A 118 1.50 -6.91 -24.27
CA SER A 118 0.27 -6.49 -24.93
C SER A 118 0.35 -5.06 -25.43
N LYS A 119 -0.38 -4.82 -26.53
CA LYS A 119 -0.77 -3.49 -26.97
C LYS A 119 -1.97 -3.03 -26.13
N ILE A 120 -1.92 -1.81 -25.65
CA ILE A 120 -2.99 -1.21 -24.85
C ILE A 120 -4.06 -0.67 -25.80
N GLU A 121 -5.19 -1.38 -25.88
CA GLU A 121 -6.33 -0.98 -26.69
C GLU A 121 -7.38 -0.19 -25.87
N HIS A 122 -7.55 -0.51 -24.59
CA HIS A 122 -8.51 0.15 -23.71
C HIS A 122 -7.87 1.36 -23.03
N THR A 123 -7.94 2.51 -23.70
CA THR A 123 -7.41 3.79 -23.20
C THR A 123 -8.46 4.63 -22.45
N ASP A 124 -9.69 4.10 -22.30
CA ASP A 124 -10.76 4.68 -21.49
C ASP A 124 -10.54 4.53 -19.98
N VAL A 125 -9.53 3.75 -19.58
CA VAL A 125 -9.06 3.58 -18.20
C VAL A 125 -7.65 4.16 -18.04
N PRO A 126 -7.23 4.56 -16.82
CA PRO A 126 -5.91 5.16 -16.61
C PRO A 126 -4.77 4.25 -17.10
N LEU A 127 -3.85 4.78 -17.90
CA LEU A 127 -2.72 3.99 -18.44
C LEU A 127 -1.86 3.33 -17.36
N SER A 128 -1.72 3.96 -16.20
CA SER A 128 -0.97 3.40 -15.06
C SER A 128 -1.55 2.08 -14.55
N TYR A 129 -2.82 1.77 -14.82
CA TYR A 129 -3.44 0.51 -14.44
C TYR A 129 -2.76 -0.69 -15.09
N TYR A 130 -2.18 -0.53 -16.28
CA TYR A 130 -1.43 -1.58 -16.96
C TYR A 130 -0.07 -1.89 -16.31
N ALA A 131 0.42 -1.03 -15.39
CA ALA A 131 1.54 -1.35 -14.51
C ALA A 131 1.11 -2.13 -13.25
N GLY A 132 -0.19 -2.42 -13.08
CA GLY A 132 -0.74 -3.06 -11.87
C GLY A 132 -2.00 -3.88 -12.16
N ILE A 133 -3.18 -3.32 -11.87
CA ILE A 133 -4.49 -4.01 -11.95
C ILE A 133 -4.80 -4.61 -13.31
N LEU A 134 -4.35 -4.04 -14.42
CA LEU A 134 -4.54 -4.57 -15.78
C LEU A 134 -3.26 -5.19 -16.34
N GLY A 135 -2.18 -5.24 -15.56
CA GLY A 135 -0.90 -5.82 -15.95
C GLY A 135 -0.62 -7.14 -15.23
N MET A 136 0.67 -7.39 -14.97
CA MET A 136 1.17 -8.60 -14.34
C MET A 136 0.51 -8.89 -12.98
N ALA A 137 0.38 -7.89 -12.09
CA ALA A 137 -0.20 -8.09 -10.77
C ALA A 137 -1.68 -8.49 -10.82
N GLY A 138 -2.45 -7.89 -11.72
CA GLY A 138 -3.85 -8.25 -11.95
C GLY A 138 -4.02 -9.66 -12.47
N LEU A 139 -3.25 -10.05 -13.48
CA LEU A 139 -3.27 -11.41 -14.02
C LEU A 139 -2.81 -12.43 -12.96
N THR A 140 -1.84 -12.08 -12.12
CA THR A 140 -1.38 -12.94 -11.00
C THR A 140 -2.52 -13.22 -10.02
N ALA A 141 -3.26 -12.17 -9.63
CA ALA A 141 -4.43 -12.33 -8.76
C ALA A 141 -5.51 -13.20 -9.42
N TYR A 142 -5.80 -12.96 -10.70
CA TYR A 142 -6.82 -13.69 -11.45
C TYR A 142 -6.47 -15.17 -11.59
N ALA A 143 -5.28 -15.48 -12.10
CA ALA A 143 -4.84 -16.86 -12.31
C ALA A 143 -4.74 -17.63 -10.99
N GLY A 144 -4.05 -17.06 -9.99
CA GLY A 144 -3.89 -17.72 -8.69
C GLY A 144 -5.23 -17.98 -8.00
N PHE A 145 -6.17 -17.02 -8.07
CA PHE A 145 -7.45 -17.16 -7.40
C PHE A 145 -8.39 -18.11 -8.16
N PHE A 146 -8.60 -17.92 -9.46
CA PHE A 146 -9.58 -18.71 -10.21
C PHE A 146 -9.06 -20.08 -10.64
N GLU A 147 -7.81 -20.20 -11.09
CA GLU A 147 -7.26 -21.45 -11.62
C GLU A 147 -6.74 -22.38 -10.52
N LEU A 148 -6.09 -21.85 -9.48
CA LEU A 148 -5.59 -22.67 -8.36
C LEU A 148 -6.55 -22.65 -7.17
N GLY A 149 -7.04 -21.46 -6.81
CA GLY A 149 -7.98 -21.31 -5.70
C GLY A 149 -9.33 -21.98 -5.97
N THR A 150 -9.76 -22.09 -7.25
CA THR A 150 -11.01 -22.75 -7.67
C THR A 150 -12.20 -22.42 -6.74
N PRO A 151 -12.51 -21.12 -6.55
CA PRO A 151 -13.34 -20.65 -5.47
C PRO A 151 -14.79 -21.07 -5.64
N LYS A 152 -15.45 -21.36 -4.51
CA LYS A 152 -16.87 -21.65 -4.44
C LYS A 152 -17.57 -20.62 -3.54
N LYS A 153 -18.81 -20.30 -3.89
CA LYS A 153 -19.65 -19.42 -3.10
C LYS A 153 -19.77 -19.96 -1.66
N GLY A 154 -19.64 -19.07 -0.68
CA GLY A 154 -19.72 -19.40 0.75
C GLY A 154 -18.42 -19.89 1.39
N GLU A 155 -17.33 -20.05 0.63
CA GLU A 155 -16.04 -20.43 1.19
C GLU A 155 -15.35 -19.28 1.94
N ASN A 156 -14.51 -19.66 2.90
CA ASN A 156 -13.71 -18.76 3.73
C ASN A 156 -12.33 -18.53 3.09
N VAL A 157 -12.03 -17.28 2.74
CA VAL A 157 -10.81 -16.87 2.05
C VAL A 157 -9.96 -15.98 2.94
N PHE A 158 -8.72 -16.40 3.18
CA PHE A 158 -7.70 -15.56 3.82
C PHE A 158 -6.70 -15.06 2.78
N VAL A 159 -6.36 -13.77 2.84
CA VAL A 159 -5.36 -13.15 1.97
C VAL A 159 -4.28 -12.50 2.84
N SER A 160 -3.02 -12.95 2.69
CA SER A 160 -1.88 -12.26 3.32
C SER A 160 -1.38 -11.13 2.42
N ALA A 161 -0.78 -10.08 3.03
CA ALA A 161 -0.44 -8.83 2.33
C ALA A 161 -1.62 -8.25 1.53
N ALA A 162 -2.83 -8.30 2.12
CA ALA A 162 -4.09 -8.09 1.42
C ALA A 162 -4.25 -6.68 0.83
N SER A 163 -3.56 -5.67 1.36
CA SER A 163 -3.61 -4.31 0.82
C SER A 163 -2.60 -4.06 -0.32
N GLY A 164 -1.83 -5.07 -0.73
CA GLY A 164 -0.87 -4.98 -1.82
C GLY A 164 -1.52 -5.04 -3.21
N ALA A 165 -0.72 -4.92 -4.27
CA ALA A 165 -1.21 -4.93 -5.66
C ALA A 165 -2.01 -6.19 -6.02
N VAL A 166 -1.50 -7.38 -5.67
CA VAL A 166 -2.17 -8.66 -5.89
C VAL A 166 -3.31 -8.87 -4.89
N GLY A 167 -3.01 -8.73 -3.58
CA GLY A 167 -3.96 -9.04 -2.51
C GLY A 167 -5.26 -8.24 -2.57
N GLN A 168 -5.21 -6.97 -2.98
CA GLN A 168 -6.41 -6.12 -3.04
C GLN A 168 -7.39 -6.59 -4.12
N LEU A 169 -6.89 -7.27 -5.16
CA LEU A 169 -7.70 -7.82 -6.25
C LEU A 169 -8.24 -9.19 -5.89
N VAL A 170 -7.40 -10.06 -5.31
CA VAL A 170 -7.83 -11.37 -4.81
C VAL A 170 -9.02 -11.23 -3.86
N GLY A 171 -8.95 -10.29 -2.91
CA GLY A 171 -10.05 -10.05 -1.99
C GLY A 171 -11.34 -9.64 -2.70
N GLN A 172 -11.25 -8.71 -3.65
CA GLN A 172 -12.43 -8.27 -4.42
C GLN A 172 -12.98 -9.39 -5.31
N PHE A 173 -12.12 -10.20 -5.94
CA PHE A 173 -12.56 -11.38 -6.69
C PHE A 173 -13.27 -12.40 -5.80
N ALA A 174 -12.75 -12.62 -4.59
CA ALA A 174 -13.40 -13.48 -3.61
C ALA A 174 -14.77 -12.93 -3.17
N LYS A 175 -14.89 -11.60 -2.95
CA LYS A 175 -16.17 -10.96 -2.67
C LYS A 175 -17.16 -11.11 -3.83
N LEU A 176 -16.72 -10.91 -5.07
CA LEU A 176 -17.55 -11.10 -6.28
C LEU A 176 -17.99 -12.55 -6.46
N SER A 177 -17.15 -13.52 -6.04
CA SER A 177 -17.49 -14.95 -6.02
C SER A 177 -18.41 -15.36 -4.86
N GLY A 178 -18.80 -14.42 -4.00
CA GLY A 178 -19.67 -14.68 -2.85
C GLY A 178 -19.00 -15.43 -1.71
N CYS A 179 -17.68 -15.26 -1.54
CA CYS A 179 -16.92 -15.79 -0.42
C CYS A 179 -16.94 -14.84 0.79
N TYR A 180 -16.64 -15.38 1.97
CA TYR A 180 -16.26 -14.60 3.16
C TYR A 180 -14.75 -14.36 3.14
N VAL A 181 -14.31 -13.12 3.30
CA VAL A 181 -12.94 -12.69 2.98
C VAL A 181 -12.33 -11.92 4.13
N VAL A 182 -11.18 -12.39 4.61
CA VAL A 182 -10.39 -11.74 5.65
C VAL A 182 -8.99 -11.43 5.14
N GLY A 183 -8.50 -10.22 5.41
CA GLY A 183 -7.18 -9.77 4.98
C GLY A 183 -6.25 -9.45 6.15
N SER A 184 -4.96 -9.75 6.01
CA SER A 184 -3.93 -9.22 6.93
C SER A 184 -3.11 -8.11 6.26
N ALA A 185 -2.83 -7.05 7.01
CA ALA A 185 -1.96 -5.95 6.59
C ALA A 185 -1.10 -5.43 7.74
N GLY A 186 -0.11 -4.58 7.44
CA GLY A 186 0.93 -4.19 8.42
C GLY A 186 0.68 -2.88 9.17
N THR A 187 -0.45 -2.21 8.95
CA THR A 187 -0.83 -0.97 9.66
C THR A 187 -2.35 -0.85 9.78
N LYS A 188 -2.83 -0.05 10.75
CA LYS A 188 -4.25 0.25 10.95
C LYS A 188 -4.89 0.93 9.74
N GLU A 189 -4.17 1.81 9.04
CA GLU A 189 -4.66 2.47 7.83
C GLU A 189 -4.95 1.46 6.72
N LYS A 190 -4.07 0.46 6.56
CA LYS A 190 -4.25 -0.60 5.57
C LYS A 190 -5.41 -1.53 5.95
N VAL A 191 -5.60 -1.81 7.24
CA VAL A 191 -6.79 -2.53 7.73
C VAL A 191 -8.08 -1.77 7.41
N ASN A 192 -8.11 -0.46 7.68
CA ASN A 192 -9.27 0.37 7.34
C ASN A 192 -9.52 0.42 5.82
N LEU A 193 -8.45 0.47 5.01
CA LEU A 193 -8.56 0.42 3.55
C LEU A 193 -9.24 -0.90 3.10
N LEU A 194 -8.83 -2.03 3.67
CA LEU A 194 -9.38 -3.34 3.34
C LEU A 194 -10.89 -3.41 3.61
N LYS A 195 -11.31 -3.00 4.81
CA LYS A 195 -12.73 -3.05 5.20
C LYS A 195 -13.57 -2.02 4.46
N ASN A 196 -13.14 -0.76 4.45
CA ASN A 196 -14.00 0.35 4.04
C ASN A 196 -14.01 0.60 2.53
N LYS A 197 -12.92 0.28 1.83
CA LYS A 197 -12.79 0.57 0.39
C LYS A 197 -12.76 -0.68 -0.47
N LEU A 198 -12.07 -1.73 -0.01
CA LEU A 198 -11.88 -2.96 -0.79
C LEU A 198 -12.96 -4.02 -0.50
N GLY A 199 -13.84 -3.77 0.47
CA GLY A 199 -15.01 -4.61 0.75
C GLY A 199 -14.70 -5.94 1.42
N PHE A 200 -13.54 -6.08 2.06
CA PHE A 200 -13.24 -7.25 2.90
C PHE A 200 -14.21 -7.30 4.08
N ASP A 201 -14.68 -8.49 4.45
CA ASP A 201 -15.56 -8.65 5.60
C ASP A 201 -14.83 -8.26 6.89
N GLU A 202 -13.62 -8.80 7.05
CA GLU A 202 -12.76 -8.49 8.19
C GLU A 202 -11.31 -8.27 7.77
N ALA A 203 -10.55 -7.57 8.61
CA ALA A 203 -9.12 -7.41 8.42
C ALA A 203 -8.41 -7.12 9.75
N PHE A 204 -7.13 -7.50 9.85
CA PHE A 204 -6.35 -7.26 11.06
C PHE A 204 -4.90 -6.83 10.77
N ASN A 205 -4.33 -6.10 11.73
CA ASN A 205 -2.93 -5.68 11.67
C ASN A 205 -2.05 -6.79 12.26
N TYR A 206 -1.37 -7.57 11.41
CA TYR A 206 -0.57 -8.71 11.86
C TYR A 206 0.60 -8.32 12.80
N LYS A 207 1.02 -7.06 12.79
CA LYS A 207 2.10 -6.56 13.67
C LYS A 207 1.64 -6.29 15.11
N GLU A 208 0.34 -6.14 15.32
CA GLU A 208 -0.27 -5.89 16.63
C GLU A 208 -0.79 -7.18 17.28
N GLU A 209 -0.79 -8.30 16.55
CA GLU A 209 -1.22 -9.59 17.06
C GLU A 209 -0.07 -10.31 17.78
N PRO A 210 -0.19 -10.61 19.09
CA PRO A 210 0.83 -11.38 19.80
C PRO A 210 0.82 -12.87 19.40
N ASP A 211 -0.31 -13.35 18.87
CA ASP A 211 -0.49 -14.72 18.42
C ASP A 211 -1.35 -14.74 17.14
N LEU A 212 -0.72 -15.05 16.01
CA LEU A 212 -1.38 -15.15 14.71
C LEU A 212 -2.38 -16.31 14.63
N ASN A 213 -2.13 -17.42 15.32
CA ASN A 213 -3.06 -18.55 15.34
C ASN A 213 -4.36 -18.16 16.07
N ALA A 214 -4.24 -17.50 17.22
CA ALA A 214 -5.40 -16.97 17.92
C ALA A 214 -6.15 -15.94 17.08
N ALA A 215 -5.44 -15.03 16.40
CA ALA A 215 -6.04 -14.04 15.51
C ALA A 215 -6.85 -14.70 14.38
N LEU A 216 -6.27 -15.69 13.70
CA LEU A 216 -6.95 -16.41 12.62
C LEU A 216 -8.22 -17.12 13.13
N LYS A 217 -8.19 -17.77 14.29
CA LYS A 217 -9.39 -18.40 14.89
C LYS A 217 -10.51 -17.40 15.19
N ARG A 218 -10.19 -16.16 15.59
CA ARG A 218 -11.21 -15.13 15.83
C ARG A 218 -12.00 -14.79 14.58
N TYR A 219 -11.34 -14.75 13.43
CA TYR A 219 -11.97 -14.40 12.15
C TYR A 219 -12.47 -15.61 11.36
N PHE A 220 -11.93 -16.80 11.63
CA PHE A 220 -12.26 -18.06 10.97
C PHE A 220 -12.59 -19.16 12.00
N PRO A 221 -13.69 -19.04 12.74
CA PRO A 221 -14.08 -20.05 13.73
C PRO A 221 -14.31 -21.44 13.10
N GLU A 222 -14.71 -21.47 11.82
CA GLU A 222 -14.91 -22.70 11.04
C GLU A 222 -13.71 -23.08 10.16
N GLY A 223 -12.62 -22.31 10.24
CA GLY A 223 -11.40 -22.48 9.47
C GLY A 223 -11.43 -21.87 8.06
N ILE A 224 -10.31 -22.03 7.34
CA ILE A 224 -10.02 -21.38 6.05
C ILE A 224 -10.09 -22.41 4.90
N ASP A 225 -10.87 -22.12 3.86
CA ASP A 225 -10.97 -22.95 2.64
C ASP A 225 -9.91 -22.56 1.60
N ILE A 226 -9.62 -21.26 1.45
CA ILE A 226 -8.60 -20.77 0.52
C ILE A 226 -7.66 -19.82 1.26
N TYR A 227 -6.36 -20.09 1.21
CA TYR A 227 -5.35 -19.14 1.63
C TYR A 227 -4.54 -18.65 0.43
N PHE A 228 -4.73 -17.39 0.04
CA PHE A 228 -3.88 -16.79 -0.98
C PHE A 228 -2.58 -16.28 -0.34
N GLU A 229 -1.49 -16.98 -0.61
CA GLU A 229 -0.20 -16.84 0.08
C GLU A 229 0.74 -15.87 -0.66
N ASN A 230 1.02 -14.70 -0.04
CA ASN A 230 1.95 -13.68 -0.52
C ASN A 230 3.17 -13.42 0.40
N VAL A 231 3.16 -13.97 1.62
CA VAL A 231 4.04 -13.60 2.74
C VAL A 231 4.95 -14.73 3.20
N GLY A 232 4.46 -15.94 3.41
CA GLY A 232 5.22 -17.07 3.95
C GLY A 232 5.50 -16.96 5.46
N GLY A 233 6.56 -17.66 5.91
CA GLY A 233 7.09 -17.59 7.29
C GLY A 233 6.05 -17.92 8.37
N LYS A 234 6.10 -17.19 9.49
CA LYS A 234 5.16 -17.35 10.61
C LYS A 234 3.68 -17.24 10.23
N THR A 235 3.35 -16.49 9.17
CA THR A 235 1.95 -16.39 8.71
C THR A 235 1.48 -17.70 8.12
N LEU A 236 2.26 -18.30 7.21
CA LEU A 236 1.97 -19.63 6.65
C LEU A 236 1.86 -20.68 7.76
N ASP A 237 2.81 -20.68 8.69
CA ASP A 237 2.85 -21.66 9.77
C ASP A 237 1.61 -21.60 10.67
N ALA A 238 1.09 -20.39 10.94
CA ALA A 238 -0.15 -20.19 11.67
C ALA A 238 -1.40 -20.56 10.83
N VAL A 239 -1.40 -20.27 9.53
CA VAL A 239 -2.53 -20.60 8.65
C VAL A 239 -2.73 -22.11 8.54
N LEU A 240 -1.66 -22.90 8.42
CA LEU A 240 -1.73 -24.36 8.31
C LEU A 240 -2.56 -25.00 9.44
N LEU A 241 -2.48 -24.43 10.66
CA LEU A 241 -3.28 -24.86 11.82
C LEU A 241 -4.78 -24.56 11.68
N ASN A 242 -5.15 -23.55 10.90
CA ASN A 242 -6.50 -23.01 10.77
C ASN A 242 -7.21 -23.38 9.45
N LEU A 243 -6.58 -24.16 8.59
CA LEU A 243 -7.20 -24.66 7.36
C LEU A 243 -8.36 -25.63 7.65
N ARG A 244 -9.32 -25.67 6.73
CA ARG A 244 -10.34 -26.72 6.61
C ARG A 244 -9.83 -27.90 5.79
N SER A 245 -10.53 -29.02 5.84
CA SER A 245 -10.25 -30.16 4.96
C SER A 245 -10.47 -29.79 3.49
N ASN A 246 -9.58 -30.24 2.61
CA ASN A 246 -9.56 -29.95 1.17
C ASN A 246 -9.34 -28.47 0.83
N SER A 247 -8.74 -27.71 1.74
CA SER A 247 -8.39 -26.31 1.50
C SER A 247 -7.33 -26.17 0.39
N ARG A 248 -7.27 -25.00 -0.25
CA ARG A 248 -6.31 -24.69 -1.30
C ARG A 248 -5.42 -23.51 -0.90
N ILE A 249 -4.14 -23.61 -1.23
CA ILE A 249 -3.15 -22.56 -0.99
C ILE A 249 -2.44 -22.25 -2.31
N PRO A 250 -2.95 -21.29 -3.11
CA PRO A 250 -2.18 -20.69 -4.19
C PRO A 250 -0.98 -19.93 -3.59
N VAL A 251 0.23 -20.47 -3.78
CA VAL A 251 1.48 -19.87 -3.31
C VAL A 251 1.96 -18.89 -4.36
N CYS A 252 1.54 -17.64 -4.22
CA CYS A 252 1.91 -16.53 -5.10
C CYS A 252 3.29 -15.95 -4.77
N GLY A 253 3.61 -15.87 -3.48
CA GLY A 253 4.87 -15.29 -3.02
C GLY A 253 5.13 -15.52 -1.55
N MET A 254 6.36 -15.26 -1.11
CA MET A 254 6.77 -15.38 0.28
C MET A 254 7.63 -14.18 0.69
N VAL A 255 7.08 -12.97 0.57
CA VAL A 255 7.86 -11.72 0.67
C VAL A 255 8.57 -11.53 2.01
N SER A 256 8.11 -12.16 3.10
CA SER A 256 8.79 -12.10 4.40
C SER A 256 10.18 -12.76 4.38
N GLN A 257 10.44 -13.64 3.42
CA GLN A 257 11.65 -14.45 3.33
C GLN A 257 12.74 -13.80 2.45
N TYR A 258 12.37 -12.91 1.52
CA TYR A 258 13.25 -12.44 0.43
C TYR A 258 14.49 -11.67 0.89
N ASN A 259 14.45 -11.10 2.09
CA ASN A 259 15.52 -10.29 2.67
C ASN A 259 16.26 -10.99 3.81
N LEU A 260 15.88 -12.23 4.15
CA LEU A 260 16.53 -13.00 5.20
C LEU A 260 17.76 -13.70 4.65
N ILE A 261 18.84 -13.73 5.44
CA ILE A 261 20.03 -14.55 5.11
C ILE A 261 19.69 -16.03 5.32
N GLU A 262 18.97 -16.33 6.40
CA GLU A 262 18.45 -17.65 6.71
C GLU A 262 16.91 -17.60 6.71
N PRO A 263 16.24 -18.29 5.78
CA PRO A 263 14.79 -18.35 5.75
C PRO A 263 14.19 -18.98 7.01
N GLU A 264 13.01 -18.53 7.39
CA GLU A 264 12.24 -19.12 8.49
C GLU A 264 11.69 -20.49 8.08
N GLY A 265 11.90 -21.51 8.92
CA GLY A 265 11.33 -22.85 8.70
C GLY A 265 9.83 -22.91 9.02
N VAL A 266 9.06 -23.55 8.14
CA VAL A 266 7.63 -23.87 8.35
C VAL A 266 7.52 -25.23 9.07
N LYS A 267 6.80 -25.28 10.19
CA LYS A 267 6.78 -26.41 11.12
C LYS A 267 5.52 -27.25 11.03
N ASN A 268 4.42 -26.67 10.55
CA ASN A 268 3.08 -27.30 10.59
C ASN A 268 2.67 -28.02 9.30
N LEU A 269 3.63 -28.42 8.45
CA LEU A 269 3.36 -29.08 7.15
C LEU A 269 2.57 -30.39 7.28
N THR A 270 2.60 -31.08 8.42
CA THR A 270 1.78 -32.27 8.67
C THR A 270 0.27 -32.01 8.47
N ASN A 271 -0.19 -30.77 8.61
CA ASN A 271 -1.58 -30.40 8.32
C ASN A 271 -1.95 -30.59 6.84
N LEU A 272 -0.98 -30.54 5.91
CA LEU A 272 -1.24 -30.82 4.50
C LEU A 272 -1.79 -32.24 4.32
N ILE A 273 -1.27 -33.21 5.07
CA ILE A 273 -1.70 -34.61 5.05
C ILE A 273 -3.08 -34.73 5.71
N PHE A 274 -3.21 -34.31 6.97
CA PHE A 274 -4.44 -34.54 7.74
C PHE A 274 -5.65 -33.77 7.21
N LYS A 275 -5.42 -32.63 6.55
CA LYS A 275 -6.47 -31.81 5.95
C LYS A 275 -6.52 -31.94 4.43
N GLN A 276 -5.72 -32.80 3.81
CA GLN A 276 -5.73 -33.04 2.35
C GLN A 276 -5.62 -31.72 1.56
N VAL A 277 -4.69 -30.87 1.98
CA VAL A 277 -4.55 -29.51 1.44
C VAL A 277 -3.83 -29.55 0.10
N HIS A 278 -4.34 -28.81 -0.87
CA HIS A 278 -3.60 -28.55 -2.11
C HIS A 278 -2.80 -27.25 -1.96
N MET A 279 -1.49 -27.35 -1.73
CA MET A 279 -0.58 -26.20 -1.69
C MET A 279 0.28 -26.19 -2.96
N GLN A 280 0.10 -25.18 -3.81
CA GLN A 280 0.71 -25.14 -5.14
C GLN A 280 1.28 -23.76 -5.45
N GLY A 281 2.56 -23.70 -5.82
CA GLY A 281 3.20 -22.52 -6.38
C GLY A 281 2.86 -22.33 -7.85
N PHE A 282 2.85 -21.07 -8.30
CA PHE A 282 2.62 -20.73 -9.70
C PHE A 282 3.42 -19.50 -10.13
N LEU A 283 3.72 -19.43 -11.43
CA LEU A 283 4.33 -18.27 -12.06
C LEU A 283 3.35 -17.70 -13.08
N VAL A 284 3.07 -16.41 -12.99
CA VAL A 284 2.12 -15.71 -13.89
C VAL A 284 2.50 -15.83 -15.37
N THR A 285 3.79 -16.04 -15.67
CA THR A 285 4.30 -16.30 -17.02
C THR A 285 3.61 -17.47 -17.71
N ASN A 286 3.22 -18.50 -16.94
CA ASN A 286 2.51 -19.67 -17.46
C ASN A 286 1.04 -19.38 -17.78
N TYR A 287 0.51 -18.22 -17.37
CA TYR A 287 -0.89 -17.84 -17.49
C TYR A 287 -1.13 -16.66 -18.44
N TYR A 288 -0.11 -16.15 -19.17
CA TYR A 288 -0.31 -15.07 -20.13
C TYR A 288 -1.30 -15.40 -21.25
N HIS A 289 -1.49 -16.68 -21.57
CA HIS A 289 -2.53 -17.13 -22.49
C HIS A 289 -3.96 -16.79 -21.99
N LEU A 290 -4.15 -16.56 -20.69
CA LEU A 290 -5.43 -16.12 -20.11
C LEU A 290 -5.61 -14.60 -20.11
N TYR A 291 -4.60 -13.82 -20.51
CA TYR A 291 -4.64 -12.36 -20.43
C TYR A 291 -5.86 -11.73 -21.15
N PRO A 292 -6.26 -12.17 -22.36
CA PRO A 292 -7.48 -11.66 -22.99
C PRO A 292 -8.76 -11.92 -22.17
N LYS A 293 -8.92 -13.16 -21.66
CA LYS A 293 -10.06 -13.55 -20.80
C LYS A 293 -10.08 -12.76 -19.50
N PHE A 294 -8.91 -12.51 -18.93
CA PHE A 294 -8.75 -11.68 -17.74
C PHE A 294 -9.21 -10.23 -17.97
N LEU A 295 -8.81 -9.61 -19.09
CA LEU A 295 -9.26 -8.26 -19.45
C LEU A 295 -10.77 -8.21 -19.68
N GLU A 296 -11.32 -9.17 -20.42
CA GLU A 296 -12.76 -9.30 -20.65
C GLU A 296 -13.55 -9.41 -19.34
N TYR A 297 -13.03 -10.18 -18.39
CA TYR A 297 -13.62 -10.31 -17.06
C TYR A 297 -13.55 -9.00 -16.26
N LEU A 298 -12.38 -8.35 -16.20
CA LEU A 298 -12.11 -7.30 -15.21
C LEU A 298 -12.54 -5.89 -15.65
N LEU A 299 -12.38 -5.55 -16.94
CA LEU A 299 -12.67 -4.20 -17.44
C LEU A 299 -14.11 -3.73 -17.17
N PRO A 300 -15.16 -4.57 -17.36
CA PRO A 300 -16.52 -4.17 -17.01
C PRO A 300 -16.66 -3.76 -15.54
N TYR A 301 -16.09 -4.52 -14.61
CA TYR A 301 -16.16 -4.20 -13.18
C TYR A 301 -15.42 -2.91 -12.82
N ILE A 302 -14.31 -2.59 -13.49
CA ILE A 302 -13.61 -1.32 -13.31
C ILE A 302 -14.49 -0.16 -13.81
N ARG A 303 -15.07 -0.28 -15.01
CA ARG A 303 -15.93 0.75 -15.62
C ARG A 303 -17.19 1.01 -14.80
N GLU A 304 -17.76 -0.04 -14.22
CA GLU A 304 -18.93 0.03 -13.34
C GLU A 304 -18.59 0.48 -11.90
N GLY A 305 -17.30 0.65 -11.58
CA GLY A 305 -16.84 1.00 -10.23
C GLY A 305 -17.05 -0.10 -9.18
N LYS A 306 -17.34 -1.34 -9.62
CA LYS A 306 -17.51 -2.52 -8.75
C LYS A 306 -16.18 -3.08 -8.26
N VAL A 307 -15.10 -2.89 -9.03
CA VAL A 307 -13.73 -3.12 -8.57
C VAL A 307 -13.02 -1.79 -8.48
N VAL A 308 -12.45 -1.51 -7.31
CA VAL A 308 -11.67 -0.31 -7.05
C VAL A 308 -10.19 -0.67 -6.89
N TYR A 309 -9.31 0.24 -7.28
CA TYR A 309 -7.86 0.04 -7.23
C TYR A 309 -7.17 1.19 -6.52
N VAL A 310 -6.20 0.88 -5.66
CA VAL A 310 -5.38 1.86 -4.96
C VAL A 310 -3.94 1.73 -5.42
N GLU A 311 -3.46 2.79 -6.06
CA GLU A 311 -2.06 2.95 -6.45
C GLU A 311 -1.32 3.81 -5.42
N ASP A 312 -0.10 3.42 -5.10
CA ASP A 312 0.90 4.31 -4.53
C ASP A 312 1.84 4.75 -5.65
N ARG A 313 1.93 6.06 -5.89
CA ARG A 313 2.65 6.61 -7.04
C ARG A 313 3.85 7.41 -6.54
N ALA A 314 5.03 7.15 -7.09
CA ALA A 314 6.18 8.04 -7.00
C ALA A 314 6.30 8.78 -8.34
N GLU A 315 6.42 10.11 -8.29
CA GLU A 315 6.60 10.92 -9.50
C GLU A 315 8.09 11.06 -9.78
N GLY A 316 8.49 10.92 -11.04
CA GLY A 316 9.89 11.01 -11.46
C GLY A 316 10.69 9.71 -11.21
N LEU A 317 11.60 9.41 -12.14
CA LEU A 317 12.45 8.22 -12.10
C LEU A 317 13.38 8.26 -10.87
N GLU A 318 13.75 9.45 -10.43
CA GLU A 318 14.60 9.71 -9.27
C GLU A 318 14.02 9.21 -7.95
N ASN A 319 12.69 9.10 -7.85
CA ASN A 319 12.02 8.57 -6.66
C ASN A 319 11.83 7.05 -6.72
N GLY A 320 12.17 6.41 -7.83
CA GLY A 320 12.06 4.95 -8.03
C GLY A 320 12.78 4.12 -6.96
N PRO A 321 14.07 4.36 -6.66
CA PRO A 321 14.80 3.62 -5.63
C PRO A 321 14.12 3.65 -4.27
N LYS A 322 13.67 4.83 -3.85
CA LYS A 322 12.94 5.03 -2.59
C LYS A 322 11.61 4.28 -2.59
N ALA A 323 10.87 4.32 -3.69
CA ALA A 323 9.61 3.58 -3.85
C ALA A 323 9.84 2.06 -3.74
N LEU A 324 10.85 1.53 -4.43
CA LEU A 324 11.20 0.10 -4.39
C LEU A 324 11.64 -0.35 -3.00
N VAL A 325 12.46 0.43 -2.30
CA VAL A 325 12.87 0.11 -0.91
C VAL A 325 11.69 0.25 0.07
N GLY A 326 10.78 1.19 -0.20
CA GLY A 326 9.53 1.37 0.55
C GLY A 326 8.67 0.10 0.60
N LEU A 327 8.65 -0.67 -0.49
CA LEU A 327 7.95 -1.96 -0.64
C LEU A 327 8.27 -2.94 0.49
N TYR A 328 9.57 -3.14 0.76
CA TYR A 328 10.05 -4.15 1.71
C TYR A 328 9.92 -3.72 3.18
N SER A 329 9.66 -2.43 3.41
CA SER A 329 9.37 -1.87 4.74
C SER A 329 7.86 -1.69 4.97
N GLY A 330 7.03 -2.02 3.98
CA GLY A 330 5.58 -1.85 4.04
C GLY A 330 5.13 -0.39 4.12
N ARG A 331 5.95 0.55 3.64
CA ARG A 331 5.67 2.01 3.62
C ARG A 331 4.74 2.43 2.49
N ASN A 332 4.70 1.64 1.44
CA ASN A 332 3.78 1.72 0.32
C ASN A 332 2.32 1.56 0.81
N VAL A 333 1.52 2.59 0.55
CA VAL A 333 0.12 2.84 0.98
C VAL A 333 -0.03 3.28 2.44
N GLY A 334 -0.46 4.54 2.63
CA GLY A 334 -1.02 5.05 3.88
C GLY A 334 -0.82 6.55 4.07
N LYS A 335 0.42 6.96 4.34
CA LYS A 335 0.76 8.35 4.67
C LYS A 335 0.86 9.25 3.44
N GLU A 336 1.63 8.82 2.44
CA GLU A 336 1.85 9.63 1.22
C GLU A 336 0.58 9.74 0.37
N TRP A 337 -0.19 8.65 0.22
CA TRP A 337 -1.50 8.71 -0.45
C TRP A 337 -2.45 9.70 0.24
N ARG A 338 -2.60 9.61 1.56
CA ARG A 338 -3.48 10.51 2.32
C ARG A 338 -3.00 11.97 2.23
N GLN A 339 -1.70 12.22 2.35
CA GLN A 339 -1.12 13.55 2.16
C GLN A 339 -1.36 14.09 0.74
N LYS A 340 -1.22 13.26 -0.30
CA LYS A 340 -1.54 13.64 -1.68
C LYS A 340 -3.01 13.97 -1.88
N GLN A 341 -3.92 13.21 -1.26
CA GLN A 341 -5.35 13.52 -1.36
C GLN A 341 -5.73 14.78 -0.58
N ILE A 342 -5.16 14.99 0.62
CA ILE A 342 -5.32 16.25 1.36
C ILE A 342 -4.83 17.42 0.48
N ARG A 343 -3.66 17.30 -0.15
CA ARG A 343 -3.15 18.34 -1.07
C ARG A 343 -4.09 18.64 -2.23
N LYS A 344 -4.69 17.59 -2.84
CA LYS A 344 -5.70 17.78 -3.90
C LYS A 344 -6.94 18.51 -3.41
N ILE A 345 -7.46 18.13 -2.24
CA ILE A 345 -8.62 18.77 -1.61
C ILE A 345 -8.30 20.24 -1.32
N THR A 346 -7.17 20.50 -0.65
CA THR A 346 -6.73 21.85 -0.30
C THR A 346 -6.55 22.73 -1.51
N ASN A 347 -5.87 22.24 -2.57
CA ASN A 347 -5.69 22.99 -3.81
C ASN A 347 -7.03 23.31 -4.49
N ARG A 348 -7.95 22.36 -4.54
CA ARG A 348 -9.28 22.59 -5.14
C ARG A 348 -10.07 23.64 -4.37
N VAL A 349 -10.06 23.57 -3.04
CA VAL A 349 -10.75 24.54 -2.20
C VAL A 349 -10.09 25.92 -2.32
N TYR A 350 -8.75 25.99 -2.36
CA TYR A 350 -8.02 27.24 -2.57
C TYR A 350 -8.43 27.92 -3.88
N GLU A 351 -8.49 27.17 -4.99
CA GLU A 351 -8.97 27.71 -6.27
C GLU A 351 -10.42 28.18 -6.20
N TYR A 352 -11.30 27.40 -5.56
CA TYR A 352 -12.71 27.77 -5.40
C TYR A 352 -12.88 29.11 -4.66
N VAL A 353 -12.09 29.34 -3.61
CA VAL A 353 -12.17 30.55 -2.80
C VAL A 353 -11.48 31.74 -3.50
N LYS A 354 -10.47 31.50 -4.34
CA LYS A 354 -9.75 32.54 -5.11
C LYS A 354 -10.55 33.10 -6.31
N ILE A 355 -11.61 32.43 -6.77
CA ILE A 355 -12.34 32.79 -8.02
C ILE A 355 -13.33 33.97 -7.87
N GLN A 356 -13.43 34.66 -6.72
CA GLN A 356 -14.22 35.90 -6.69
C GLN A 356 -13.47 37.05 -7.41
N PRO A 357 -13.95 37.55 -8.57
CA PRO A 357 -13.22 38.56 -9.32
C PRO A 357 -13.31 39.90 -8.58
N GLY A 358 -12.17 40.41 -8.08
CA GLY A 358 -12.03 41.79 -7.63
C GLY A 358 -11.45 42.03 -6.25
N THR A 359 -11.21 41.01 -5.43
CA THR A 359 -10.54 41.16 -4.14
C THR A 359 -9.10 40.68 -4.24
N ALA A 360 -8.15 41.61 -4.11
CA ALA A 360 -6.72 41.29 -4.09
C ALA A 360 -6.32 40.41 -2.90
N ASN A 361 -7.15 40.36 -1.83
CA ASN A 361 -6.84 39.66 -0.58
C ASN A 361 -8.03 38.81 -0.13
N LEU A 362 -7.78 37.59 0.33
CA LEU A 362 -8.77 36.74 1.01
C LEU A 362 -9.02 37.29 2.42
N THR A 363 -10.28 37.46 2.81
CA THR A 363 -10.61 37.84 4.20
C THR A 363 -10.45 36.66 5.15
N PHE A 364 -10.37 36.91 6.45
CA PHE A 364 -10.36 35.85 7.46
C PHE A 364 -11.61 34.96 7.34
N GLU A 365 -12.76 35.55 7.02
CA GLU A 365 -14.02 34.87 6.80
C GLU A 365 -13.94 33.91 5.61
N ASP A 366 -13.31 34.34 4.50
CA ASP A 366 -13.11 33.49 3.31
C ASP A 366 -12.17 32.32 3.61
N LEU A 367 -11.10 32.59 4.35
CA LEU A 367 -10.14 31.58 4.78
C LEU A 367 -10.78 30.56 5.74
N TYR A 368 -11.66 31.01 6.64
CA TYR A 368 -12.39 30.12 7.54
C TYR A 368 -13.42 29.27 6.78
N ILE A 369 -14.10 29.83 5.78
CA ILE A 369 -14.96 29.05 4.88
C ILE A 369 -14.12 28.00 4.13
N ALA A 370 -12.92 28.35 3.67
CA ALA A 370 -11.99 27.42 3.03
C ALA A 370 -11.63 26.26 3.97
N VAL A 371 -11.36 26.53 5.24
CA VAL A 371 -11.11 25.49 6.26
C VAL A 371 -12.30 24.55 6.42
N LEU A 372 -13.52 25.08 6.53
CA LEU A 372 -14.74 24.29 6.66
C LEU A 372 -14.93 23.36 5.45
N LEU A 373 -14.73 23.89 4.24
CA LEU A 373 -14.84 23.13 3.00
C LEU A 373 -13.78 22.01 2.92
N VAL A 374 -12.54 22.31 3.29
CA VAL A 374 -11.46 21.30 3.36
C VAL A 374 -11.81 20.19 4.33
N TYR A 375 -12.28 20.50 5.54
CA TYR A 375 -12.65 19.48 6.53
C TYR A 375 -13.84 18.64 6.06
N ASN A 376 -14.87 19.26 5.49
CA ASN A 376 -15.99 18.56 4.88
C ASN A 376 -15.54 17.59 3.77
N ASP A 377 -14.68 18.06 2.87
CA ASP A 377 -14.13 17.26 1.79
C ASP A 377 -13.22 16.13 2.29
N ILE A 378 -12.41 16.38 3.32
CA ILE A 378 -11.59 15.35 3.98
C ILE A 378 -12.50 14.26 4.54
N ASN A 379 -13.55 14.64 5.28
CA ASN A 379 -14.49 13.70 5.89
C ASN A 379 -15.31 12.92 4.85
N LYS A 380 -15.59 13.51 3.69
CA LYS A 380 -16.36 12.90 2.62
C LYS A 380 -15.52 12.01 1.70
N LEU A 381 -14.29 12.44 1.40
CA LEU A 381 -13.47 11.85 0.33
C LEU A 381 -12.33 10.98 0.86
N LEU A 382 -11.90 11.16 2.11
CA LEU A 382 -10.79 10.41 2.70
C LEU A 382 -11.31 9.41 3.74
N PRO A 383 -10.82 8.16 3.72
CA PRO A 383 -11.15 7.18 4.74
C PRO A 383 -10.49 7.55 6.08
N GLY A 384 -11.27 7.54 7.16
CA GLY A 384 -10.78 7.85 8.51
C GLY A 384 -11.91 8.19 9.47
N PRO A 385 -11.58 8.48 10.75
CA PRO A 385 -12.56 9.04 11.69
C PRO A 385 -13.03 10.42 11.20
N HIS A 386 -14.23 10.82 11.60
CA HIS A 386 -14.75 12.15 11.32
C HIS A 386 -13.96 13.20 12.12
N PHE A 387 -13.63 14.32 11.48
CA PHE A 387 -12.93 15.44 12.11
C PHE A 387 -13.82 16.67 12.14
N ASP A 388 -14.08 17.20 13.33
CA ASP A 388 -14.73 18.50 13.46
C ASP A 388 -13.76 19.61 13.01
N PRO A 389 -14.25 20.61 12.28
CA PRO A 389 -13.44 21.76 11.92
C PRO A 389 -13.03 22.56 13.17
N PRO A 390 -11.84 23.16 13.18
CA PRO A 390 -11.38 23.96 14.31
C PRO A 390 -12.24 25.22 14.53
N SER A 391 -12.25 25.70 15.77
CA SER A 391 -12.90 26.98 16.11
C SER A 391 -12.22 28.16 15.43
N LYS A 392 -12.96 29.26 15.20
CA LYS A 392 -12.42 30.49 14.61
C LYS A 392 -11.19 31.01 15.36
N ASP A 393 -11.18 30.94 16.69
CA ASP A 393 -10.06 31.44 17.49
C ASP A 393 -8.80 30.59 17.31
N LYS A 394 -8.93 29.27 17.19
CA LYS A 394 -7.81 28.38 16.87
C LYS A 394 -7.26 28.64 15.46
N VAL A 395 -8.14 28.94 14.50
CA VAL A 395 -7.71 29.32 13.15
C VAL A 395 -6.94 30.65 13.16
N ARG A 396 -7.39 31.65 13.93
CA ARG A 396 -6.68 32.95 14.10
C ARG A 396 -5.29 32.79 14.72
N GLU A 397 -5.14 31.88 15.68
CA GLU A 397 -3.86 31.62 16.34
C GLU A 397 -2.84 30.98 15.38
N ILE A 398 -3.28 30.02 14.57
CA ILE A 398 -2.40 29.27 13.67
C ILE A 398 -2.00 30.12 12.45
N ILE A 399 -2.91 30.95 11.91
CA ILE A 399 -2.59 31.87 10.80
C ILE A 399 -1.40 32.78 11.13
N LYS A 400 -1.31 33.28 12.37
CA LYS A 400 -0.20 34.13 12.82
C LYS A 400 1.17 33.45 12.76
N ASN A 401 1.20 32.12 12.72
CA ASN A 401 2.42 31.31 12.68
C ASN A 401 2.72 30.75 11.28
N CYS A 402 1.85 30.98 10.28
CA CYS A 402 1.92 30.37 8.95
C CYS A 402 2.14 31.35 7.79
N ASP A 403 2.15 32.65 8.07
CA ASP A 403 2.66 33.68 7.13
C ASP A 403 4.20 33.60 7.15
N ILE A 404 4.76 32.80 6.23
CA ILE A 404 6.18 32.42 6.25
C ILE A 404 7.04 33.53 5.65
N ASN A 405 6.49 34.27 4.68
CA ASN A 405 7.18 35.37 3.99
C ASN A 405 6.91 36.76 4.63
N LEU A 406 6.03 36.83 5.64
CA LEU A 406 5.64 38.03 6.40
C LEU A 406 5.04 39.13 5.52
N ASP A 407 4.40 38.76 4.40
CA ASP A 407 3.76 39.71 3.48
C ASP A 407 2.31 40.03 3.87
N GLY A 408 1.76 39.34 4.88
CA GLY A 408 0.39 39.51 5.34
C GLY A 408 -0.65 38.82 4.45
N GLU A 409 -0.22 38.02 3.48
CA GLU A 409 -1.03 37.19 2.61
C GLU A 409 -0.82 35.69 2.94
N ILE A 410 -1.71 34.83 2.43
CA ILE A 410 -1.56 33.37 2.55
C ILE A 410 -1.60 32.83 1.13
N ASP A 411 -0.44 32.45 0.61
CA ASP A 411 -0.31 31.87 -0.71
C ASP A 411 -0.79 30.39 -0.76
N ARG A 412 -0.69 29.77 -1.93
CA ARG A 412 -1.16 28.38 -2.13
C ARG A 412 -0.41 27.38 -1.23
N GLU A 413 0.90 27.55 -1.10
CA GLU A 413 1.76 26.63 -0.35
C GLU A 413 1.68 26.92 1.15
N GLU A 414 1.50 28.17 1.55
CA GLU A 414 1.19 28.58 2.92
C GLU A 414 -0.19 28.06 3.34
N PHE A 415 -1.21 28.14 2.48
CA PHE A 415 -2.53 27.56 2.75
C PHE A 415 -2.46 26.03 2.89
N PHE A 416 -1.66 25.37 2.06
CA PHE A 416 -1.43 23.93 2.19
C PHE A 416 -0.73 23.59 3.50
N SER A 417 0.34 24.31 3.84
CA SER A 417 1.10 24.13 5.08
C SER A 417 0.25 24.41 6.32
N PHE A 418 -0.59 25.44 6.25
CA PHE A 418 -1.58 25.79 7.26
C PHE A 418 -2.60 24.67 7.49
N ILE A 419 -3.23 24.13 6.44
CA ILE A 419 -4.13 22.98 6.54
C ILE A 419 -3.38 21.75 7.06
N GLN A 420 -2.14 21.52 6.63
CA GLN A 420 -1.32 20.43 7.15
C GLN A 420 -1.06 20.57 8.64
N GLN A 421 -0.77 21.76 9.14
CA GLN A 421 -0.52 22.01 10.56
C GLN A 421 -1.80 21.80 11.38
N MET A 422 -2.96 22.30 10.93
CA MET A 422 -4.22 22.09 11.64
C MET A 422 -4.67 20.62 11.66
N THR A 423 -4.48 19.92 10.54
CA THR A 423 -4.76 18.49 10.49
C THR A 423 -3.74 17.73 11.34
N ALA A 424 -2.45 18.08 11.30
CA ALA A 424 -1.39 17.48 12.11
C ALA A 424 -1.61 17.64 13.61
N ASP A 425 -2.07 18.80 14.11
CA ASP A 425 -2.34 18.99 15.54
C ASP A 425 -3.55 18.19 16.02
N THR A 426 -4.53 17.97 15.15
CA THR A 426 -5.67 17.08 15.45
C THR A 426 -5.21 15.61 15.54
N PHE A 427 -4.21 15.22 14.75
CA PHE A 427 -3.60 13.87 14.80
C PHE A 427 -2.56 13.70 15.91
N THR A 428 -1.80 14.76 16.23
CA THR A 428 -0.71 14.73 17.22
C THR A 428 -1.26 14.90 18.62
N TYR A 429 -2.27 15.73 18.84
CA TYR A 429 -2.87 15.92 20.15
C TYR A 429 -3.64 14.67 20.61
N VAL A 430 -4.37 14.01 19.71
CA VAL A 430 -5.04 12.74 20.02
C VAL A 430 -4.01 11.62 20.23
N SER A 431 -3.01 11.48 19.35
CA SER A 431 -1.99 10.43 19.53
C SER A 431 -1.06 10.66 20.71
N GLN A 432 -0.56 11.88 20.97
CA GLN A 432 0.28 12.17 22.13
C GLN A 432 -0.50 12.07 23.43
N LYS A 433 -1.74 12.57 23.53
CA LYS A 433 -2.53 12.38 24.77
C LYS A 433 -2.85 10.91 25.00
N LEU A 434 -3.17 10.13 23.96
CA LEU A 434 -3.44 8.70 24.10
C LEU A 434 -2.17 7.92 24.46
N ILE A 435 -1.04 8.22 23.83
CA ILE A 435 0.27 7.59 24.11
C ILE A 435 0.76 7.98 25.50
N VAL A 436 0.73 9.26 25.87
CA VAL A 436 1.10 9.73 27.22
C VAL A 436 0.18 9.09 28.26
N THR A 437 -1.12 9.01 28.03
CA THR A 437 -2.04 8.35 28.96
C THR A 437 -1.79 6.84 29.04
N MET A 438 -1.56 6.15 27.92
CA MET A 438 -1.23 4.72 27.90
C MET A 438 0.14 4.38 28.51
N VAL A 439 1.10 5.30 28.51
CA VAL A 439 2.46 5.09 29.06
C VAL A 439 2.54 5.54 30.53
N VAL A 440 1.94 6.68 30.85
CA VAL A 440 2.03 7.29 32.19
C VAL A 440 0.96 6.74 33.13
N ALA A 441 -0.26 6.47 32.68
CA ALA A 441 -1.33 5.99 33.56
C ALA A 441 -1.04 4.61 34.19
N PRO A 442 -0.46 3.62 33.49
CA PRO A 442 -0.05 2.37 34.14
C PRO A 442 1.04 2.58 35.20
N THR A 443 1.98 3.50 34.93
CA THR A 443 3.08 3.82 35.84
C THR A 443 2.56 4.51 37.11
N ILE A 444 1.68 5.49 36.96
CA ILE A 444 0.99 6.16 38.08
C ILE A 444 0.07 5.17 38.80
N ALA A 445 -0.64 4.29 38.10
CA ALA A 445 -1.49 3.27 38.69
C ALA A 445 -0.70 2.30 39.57
N VAL A 446 0.48 1.87 39.15
CA VAL A 446 1.36 1.01 39.96
C VAL A 446 1.90 1.76 41.19
N ALA A 447 2.29 3.03 41.03
CA ALA A 447 2.79 3.85 42.14
C ALA A 447 1.69 4.15 43.19
N THR A 448 0.49 4.52 42.74
CA THR A 448 -0.67 4.80 43.60
C THR A 448 -1.20 3.53 44.25
N LYS A 449 -1.17 2.39 43.56
CA LYS A 449 -1.49 1.09 44.17
C LYS A 449 -0.58 0.80 45.36
N ARG A 450 0.73 0.88 45.18
CA ARG A 450 1.71 0.68 46.27
C ARG A 450 1.53 1.64 47.44
N ALA A 451 1.18 2.90 47.16
CA ALA A 451 0.93 3.89 48.22
C ALA A 451 -0.37 3.62 49.00
N THR A 452 -1.39 3.07 48.36
CA THR A 452 -2.72 2.82 48.95
C THR A 452 -2.82 1.45 49.65
N GLU A 453 -1.90 0.53 49.38
CA GLU A 453 -1.82 -0.79 50.04
C GLU A 453 -1.62 -0.69 51.57
N GLY A 454 -1.01 0.39 52.06
CA GLY A 454 -0.80 0.65 53.49
C GLY A 454 -1.95 1.36 54.22
N VAL A 455 -3.03 1.75 53.52
CA VAL A 455 -4.12 2.54 54.10
C VAL A 455 -5.15 1.63 54.78
N PRO A 456 -5.44 1.80 56.08
CA PRO A 456 -6.43 1.00 56.80
C PRO A 456 -7.82 1.09 56.14
N GLY A 457 -8.45 -0.07 55.89
CA GLY A 457 -9.77 -0.18 55.24
C GLY A 457 -9.74 -0.29 53.72
N VAL A 458 -8.84 0.44 53.04
CA VAL A 458 -8.75 0.46 51.56
C VAL A 458 -7.75 -0.58 51.04
N GLY A 459 -6.63 -0.79 51.75
CA GLY A 459 -5.54 -1.66 51.29
C GLY A 459 -5.94 -3.12 51.02
N ARG A 460 -6.89 -3.68 51.79
CA ARG A 460 -7.37 -5.07 51.59
C ARG A 460 -8.12 -5.29 50.27
N VAL A 461 -8.80 -4.27 49.76
CA VAL A 461 -9.54 -4.36 48.48
C VAL A 461 -8.57 -4.20 47.31
N VAL A 462 -7.64 -3.26 47.43
CA VAL A 462 -6.63 -2.95 46.40
C VAL A 462 -5.63 -4.11 46.22
N GLN A 463 -5.23 -4.79 47.31
CA GLN A 463 -4.33 -5.96 47.25
C GLN A 463 -4.92 -7.15 46.49
N ARG A 464 -6.25 -7.33 46.49
CA ARG A 464 -6.92 -8.45 45.82
C ARG A 464 -7.07 -8.27 44.31
N LEU A 465 -6.87 -7.05 43.80
CA LEU A 465 -6.94 -6.78 42.36
C LEU A 465 -5.59 -7.09 41.71
N PRO A 466 -5.53 -7.85 40.60
CA PRO A 466 -4.31 -7.99 39.82
C PRO A 466 -3.79 -6.61 39.33
N ASN A 467 -2.47 -6.45 39.22
CA ASN A 467 -1.87 -5.18 38.78
C ASN A 467 -2.38 -4.74 37.40
N SER A 468 -2.63 -5.68 36.49
CA SER A 468 -3.21 -5.43 35.18
C SER A 468 -4.61 -4.84 35.28
N VAL A 469 -5.49 -5.41 36.09
CA VAL A 469 -6.88 -4.95 36.28
C VAL A 469 -6.92 -3.57 36.91
N TYR A 470 -6.09 -3.32 37.93
CA TYR A 470 -5.99 -2.01 38.58
C TYR A 470 -5.46 -0.95 37.61
N ALA A 471 -4.41 -1.27 36.83
CA ALA A 471 -3.88 -0.37 35.81
C ALA A 471 -4.92 -0.06 34.72
N THR A 472 -5.70 -1.05 34.27
CA THR A 472 -6.78 -0.84 33.31
C THR A 472 -7.88 0.07 33.88
N LEU A 473 -8.32 -0.15 35.12
CA LEU A 473 -9.35 0.68 35.77
C LEU A 473 -8.89 2.14 35.94
N VAL A 474 -7.65 2.36 36.36
CA VAL A 474 -7.07 3.71 36.49
C VAL A 474 -6.89 4.37 35.12
N THR A 475 -6.50 3.62 34.09
CA THR A 475 -6.37 4.13 32.72
C THR A 475 -7.74 4.55 32.17
N VAL A 476 -8.77 3.71 32.36
CA VAL A 476 -10.15 4.02 31.95
C VAL A 476 -10.69 5.24 32.71
N ALA A 477 -10.47 5.33 34.02
CA ALA A 477 -10.87 6.50 34.82
C ALA A 477 -10.14 7.78 34.40
N ALA A 478 -8.83 7.71 34.11
CA ALA A 478 -8.06 8.85 33.61
C ALA A 478 -8.56 9.31 32.23
N MET A 479 -8.88 8.37 31.33
CA MET A 479 -9.52 8.69 30.05
C MET A 479 -10.90 9.32 30.25
N TRP A 480 -11.68 8.86 31.22
CA TRP A 480 -13.01 9.39 31.51
C TRP A 480 -12.97 10.82 32.07
N PHE A 481 -12.06 11.10 33.02
CA PHE A 481 -11.83 12.44 33.56
C PHE A 481 -11.31 13.43 32.51
N GLN A 482 -10.46 12.97 31.57
CA GLN A 482 -9.99 13.81 30.47
C GLN A 482 -11.12 14.18 29.50
N ASN A 483 -12.11 13.31 29.32
CA ASN A 483 -13.29 13.61 28.50
C ASN A 483 -14.28 14.54 29.22
N MET A 484 -14.39 14.48 30.56
CA MET A 484 -15.28 15.39 31.33
C MET A 484 -14.80 16.85 31.35
N GLY A 485 -13.51 17.11 31.15
CA GLY A 485 -12.95 18.47 31.05
C GLY A 485 -13.14 19.15 29.69
N GLN A 486 -13.87 18.54 28.75
CA GLN A 486 -14.15 19.10 27.41
C GLN A 486 -15.54 19.72 27.27
N ASP A 487 -16.43 19.55 28.26
CA ASP A 487 -17.80 20.09 28.26
C ASP A 487 -17.96 21.35 29.14
N SER A 488 -16.86 22.02 29.50
CA SER A 488 -16.86 23.27 30.30
C SER A 488 -16.21 24.44 29.58
#